data_AF-A0A0J6RUG3-F1
#
_entry.id   AF-A0A0J6RUG3-F1
#
_cell.length_a   1.000
_cell.length_b   1.000
_cell.length_c   1.000
_cell.angle_alpha   90.00
_cell.angle_beta   90.00
_cell.angle_gamma   90.00
#
_symmetry.space_group_name_H-M   'P 1'
#
loop_
_entity.id
_entity.type
_entity.pdbx_description
1 polymer ?
#
loop_
_entity_poly.entity_id
_entity_poly.type
_entity_poly.pdbx_seq_one_letter_code
_entity_poly.pdbx_strand_id
1 'polypeptide(L)'
;MDAGSTIRADATASGKGGDVVVWSDAATRFAGTISARGGAQRGDGGQAEVSSKGTLSYDGTTILTAAKGRFGTLLLDPYSITITNGSDANGGFDGASPTSTYTPTGTSVISATTLQAQLATANVVVSTGGAGSPGTDAGDITVAAPVSWSSNSVLTLQAYHSIAVNANLTVAGGGGLVLTTNNGGTGGTLTFAQGASATFQSNANQASQSLTINGQAYTLIRSMADL
;
A
#
# COMPACT_ATOMS: atom_id res chain seq x y z
N MET A 1 -16.09 6.71 -5.37
CA MET A 1 -15.60 7.04 -6.73
C MET A 1 -15.69 5.79 -7.59
N ASP A 2 -16.40 5.87 -8.71
CA ASP A 2 -16.58 4.75 -9.63
C ASP A 2 -15.37 4.57 -10.57
N ALA A 3 -15.38 3.48 -11.35
CA ALA A 3 -14.28 3.13 -12.24
C ALA A 3 -14.11 4.07 -13.44
N GLY A 4 -15.13 4.88 -13.76
CA GLY A 4 -15.05 5.90 -14.82
C GLY A 4 -14.43 7.23 -14.36
N SER A 5 -14.26 7.41 -13.05
CA SER A 5 -13.72 8.64 -12.46
C SER A 5 -12.20 8.74 -12.64
N THR A 6 -11.70 9.91 -13.05
CA THR A 6 -10.26 10.19 -13.19
C THR A 6 -9.86 11.49 -12.50
N ILE A 7 -8.79 11.44 -11.70
CA ILE A 7 -8.14 12.61 -11.08
C ILE A 7 -6.73 12.71 -11.64
N ARG A 8 -6.35 13.88 -12.18
CA ARG A 8 -5.04 14.09 -12.80
C ARG A 8 -4.32 15.30 -12.21
N ALA A 9 -3.12 15.06 -11.71
CA ALA A 9 -2.17 16.03 -11.18
C ALA A 9 -0.77 15.80 -11.78
N ASP A 10 -0.70 15.39 -13.05
CA ASP A 10 0.57 15.16 -13.75
C ASP A 10 1.35 16.46 -13.96
N ALA A 11 2.67 16.40 -13.76
CA ALA A 11 3.56 17.41 -14.29
C ALA A 11 3.61 17.36 -15.82
N THR A 12 3.92 18.50 -16.45
CA THR A 12 4.03 18.61 -17.91
C THR A 12 5.44 18.28 -18.38
N ALA A 13 6.21 19.27 -18.85
CA ALA A 13 7.56 19.03 -19.39
C ALA A 13 8.57 18.72 -18.28
N SER A 14 8.45 19.41 -17.15
CA SER A 14 9.37 19.31 -16.02
C SER A 14 8.63 19.59 -14.71
N GLY A 15 8.95 18.84 -13.67
CA GLY A 15 8.38 19.03 -12.33
C GLY A 15 7.99 17.71 -11.68
N LYS A 16 7.83 17.75 -10.36
CA LYS A 16 7.24 16.64 -9.60
C LYS A 16 5.74 16.57 -9.93
N GLY A 17 5.18 15.37 -10.00
CA GLY A 17 3.72 15.20 -9.98
C GLY A 17 3.10 15.87 -8.74
N GLY A 18 1.85 16.30 -8.85
CA GLY A 18 1.12 16.94 -7.77
C GLY A 18 0.67 15.97 -6.68
N ASP A 19 -0.13 16.49 -5.75
CA ASP A 19 -0.66 15.75 -4.61
C ASP A 19 -2.18 15.59 -4.76
N VAL A 20 -2.69 14.39 -4.50
CA VAL A 20 -4.12 14.05 -4.55
C VAL A 20 -4.54 13.41 -3.24
N VAL A 21 -5.62 13.86 -2.64
CA VAL A 21 -6.18 13.29 -1.41
C VAL A 21 -7.65 12.95 -1.62
N VAL A 22 -8.01 11.70 -1.35
CA VAL A 22 -9.40 11.20 -1.31
C VAL A 22 -9.63 10.60 0.06
N TRP A 23 -10.53 11.18 0.83
CA TRP A 23 -10.70 10.90 2.25
C TRP A 23 -12.18 10.92 2.65
N SER A 24 -12.57 10.16 3.66
CA SER A 24 -13.90 10.25 4.28
C SER A 24 -13.90 9.81 5.74
N ASP A 25 -14.89 10.26 6.52
CA ASP A 25 -15.03 9.84 7.92
C ASP A 25 -15.50 8.39 8.09
N ALA A 26 -16.38 7.90 7.21
CA ALA A 26 -17.07 6.61 7.40
C ALA A 26 -16.55 5.50 6.49
N ALA A 27 -16.60 5.69 5.17
CA ALA A 27 -16.22 4.67 4.21
C ALA A 27 -15.74 5.30 2.89
N THR A 28 -14.52 4.96 2.47
CA THR A 28 -13.99 5.36 1.18
C THR A 28 -14.00 4.17 0.23
N ARG A 29 -14.86 4.22 -0.80
CA ARG A 29 -14.80 3.31 -1.95
C ARG A 29 -14.16 4.04 -3.13
N PHE A 30 -13.01 3.54 -3.57
CA PHE A 30 -12.27 4.11 -4.69
C PHE A 30 -12.01 3.07 -5.78
N ALA A 31 -12.68 3.20 -6.94
CA ALA A 31 -12.47 2.36 -8.12
C ALA A 31 -11.82 3.13 -9.29
N GLY A 32 -11.68 4.44 -9.15
CA GLY A 32 -11.26 5.33 -10.23
C GLY A 32 -9.76 5.28 -10.53
N THR A 33 -9.31 6.24 -11.32
CA THR A 33 -7.89 6.43 -11.65
C THR A 33 -7.35 7.73 -11.05
N ILE A 34 -6.22 7.65 -10.34
CA ILE A 34 -5.39 8.80 -9.95
C ILE A 34 -4.12 8.78 -10.81
N SER A 35 -3.72 9.92 -11.37
CA SER A 35 -2.43 10.09 -12.02
C SER A 35 -1.74 11.35 -11.51
N ALA A 36 -0.53 11.20 -10.97
CA ALA A 36 0.34 12.32 -10.59
C ALA A 36 1.78 12.00 -10.98
N ARG A 37 2.01 11.94 -12.29
CA ARG A 37 3.31 11.57 -12.89
C ARG A 37 4.31 12.73 -12.86
N GLY A 38 5.59 12.37 -12.74
CA GLY A 38 6.70 13.32 -12.93
C GLY A 38 6.83 13.78 -14.38
N GLY A 39 7.39 14.97 -14.58
CA GLY A 39 7.54 15.58 -15.91
C GLY A 39 8.46 14.78 -16.84
N ALA A 40 8.19 14.84 -18.14
CA ALA A 40 8.88 14.00 -19.12
C ALA A 40 10.40 14.24 -19.20
N GLN A 41 10.87 15.46 -18.92
CA GLN A 41 12.29 15.82 -18.97
C GLN A 41 12.98 15.65 -17.62
N ARG A 42 12.26 15.91 -16.51
CA ARG A 42 12.74 15.75 -15.12
C ARG A 42 11.60 15.81 -14.13
N GLY A 43 11.85 15.27 -12.94
CA GLY A 43 10.98 15.35 -11.77
C GLY A 43 10.46 13.99 -11.34
N ASP A 44 10.10 13.89 -10.07
CA ASP A 44 9.65 12.66 -9.42
C ASP A 44 8.12 12.50 -9.54
N GLY A 45 7.62 11.30 -9.26
CA GLY A 45 6.19 11.08 -9.09
C GLY A 45 5.62 11.89 -7.92
N GLY A 46 4.33 12.19 -8.02
CA GLY A 46 3.56 12.91 -7.02
C GLY A 46 3.14 12.07 -5.83
N GLN A 47 2.19 12.55 -5.06
CA GLN A 47 1.61 11.81 -3.94
C GLN A 47 0.13 11.57 -4.18
N ALA A 48 -0.36 10.43 -3.70
CA ALA A 48 -1.77 10.14 -3.64
C ALA A 48 -2.11 9.56 -2.28
N GLU A 49 -3.21 9.98 -1.68
CA GLU A 49 -3.77 9.39 -0.49
C GLU A 49 -5.20 8.95 -0.78
N VAL A 50 -5.52 7.71 -0.43
CA VAL A 50 -6.89 7.21 -0.37
C VAL A 50 -7.11 6.63 1.01
N SER A 51 -7.80 7.39 1.86
CA SER A 51 -7.93 7.10 3.29
C SER A 51 -9.39 7.09 3.75
N SER A 52 -9.63 6.49 4.91
CA SER A 52 -10.91 6.51 5.60
C SER A 52 -10.68 6.39 7.09
N LYS A 53 -11.32 7.23 7.91
CA LYS A 53 -11.35 7.02 9.36
C LYS A 53 -12.05 5.71 9.72
N GLY A 54 -12.94 5.20 8.87
CA GLY A 54 -13.54 3.88 9.03
C GLY A 54 -12.94 2.89 8.05
N THR A 55 -13.74 2.51 7.06
CA THR A 55 -13.39 1.42 6.14
C THR A 55 -12.91 1.94 4.79
N LEU A 56 -11.90 1.28 4.21
CA LEU A 56 -11.41 1.52 2.86
C LEU A 56 -11.69 0.31 1.97
N SER A 57 -12.26 0.55 0.81
CA SER A 57 -12.31 -0.40 -0.31
C SER A 57 -11.64 0.24 -1.52
N TYR A 58 -10.40 -0.17 -1.77
CA TYR A 58 -9.56 0.32 -2.85
C TYR A 58 -9.45 -0.74 -3.94
N ASP A 59 -10.01 -0.43 -5.10
CA ASP A 59 -10.03 -1.24 -6.32
C ASP A 59 -9.78 -0.32 -7.52
N GLY A 60 -8.95 0.70 -7.30
CA GLY A 60 -8.63 1.73 -8.27
C GLY A 60 -7.21 1.58 -8.80
N THR A 61 -6.82 2.50 -9.67
CA THR A 61 -5.46 2.58 -10.23
C THR A 61 -4.82 3.90 -9.88
N THR A 62 -3.61 3.88 -9.33
CA THR A 62 -2.85 5.09 -8.99
C THR A 62 -1.50 5.08 -9.68
N ILE A 63 -1.29 6.01 -10.63
CA ILE A 63 -0.09 6.08 -11.45
C ILE A 63 0.78 7.25 -10.99
N LEU A 64 1.88 6.92 -10.28
CA LEU A 64 2.83 7.88 -9.73
C LEU A 64 4.23 7.68 -10.31
N THR A 65 4.30 7.26 -11.57
CA THR A 65 5.55 6.99 -12.27
C THR A 65 6.26 8.29 -12.65
N ALA A 66 7.58 8.20 -12.84
CA ALA A 66 8.39 9.28 -13.37
C ALA A 66 9.43 8.72 -14.35
N ALA A 67 9.50 9.27 -15.56
CA ALA A 67 10.40 8.76 -16.60
C ALA A 67 11.88 8.99 -16.30
N LYS A 68 12.19 10.04 -15.52
CA LYS A 68 13.56 10.49 -15.19
C LYS A 68 13.77 10.70 -13.68
N GLY A 69 12.82 10.22 -12.87
CA GLY A 69 12.78 10.46 -11.43
C GLY A 69 12.39 9.20 -10.67
N ARG A 70 12.15 9.36 -9.38
CA ARG A 70 11.67 8.29 -8.50
C ARG A 70 10.16 8.15 -8.61
N PHE A 71 9.64 6.97 -8.28
CA PHE A 71 8.22 6.80 -8.05
C PHE A 71 7.74 7.72 -6.94
N GLY A 72 6.51 8.19 -7.09
CA GLY A 72 5.75 8.81 -6.03
C GLY A 72 5.22 7.78 -5.03
N THR A 73 4.39 8.23 -4.10
CA THR A 73 3.85 7.39 -3.02
C THR A 73 2.34 7.42 -3.00
N LEU A 74 1.72 6.23 -3.00
CA LEU A 74 0.34 6.01 -2.65
C LEU A 74 0.25 5.66 -1.16
N LEU A 75 -0.49 6.46 -0.39
CA LEU A 75 -0.88 6.17 0.98
C LEU A 75 -2.29 5.59 1.00
N LEU A 76 -2.41 4.38 1.54
CA LEU A 76 -3.67 3.75 1.91
C LEU A 76 -3.75 3.74 3.43
N ASP A 77 -4.70 4.46 3.99
CA ASP A 77 -4.83 4.64 5.45
C ASP A 77 -6.26 4.31 5.94
N PRO A 78 -6.58 3.01 6.09
CA PRO A 78 -7.77 2.53 6.79
C PRO A 78 -7.57 2.41 8.31
N TYR A 79 -8.63 2.05 9.05
CA TYR A 79 -8.47 1.70 10.47
C TYR A 79 -7.73 0.38 10.72
N SER A 80 -8.11 -0.71 10.04
CA SER A 80 -7.37 -1.97 10.01
C SER A 80 -7.54 -2.60 8.63
N ILE A 81 -6.61 -3.46 8.22
CA ILE A 81 -6.61 -4.02 6.87
C ILE A 81 -6.07 -5.42 6.78
N THR A 82 -6.74 -6.24 5.97
CA THR A 82 -6.27 -7.56 5.58
C THR A 82 -5.92 -7.59 4.09
N ILE A 83 -4.71 -8.03 3.77
CA ILE A 83 -4.27 -8.32 2.40
C ILE A 83 -4.67 -9.77 2.09
N THR A 84 -5.55 -9.99 1.12
CA THR A 84 -6.16 -11.31 0.84
C THR A 84 -6.03 -11.74 -0.62
N ASN A 85 -6.42 -12.98 -0.93
CA ASN A 85 -6.60 -13.45 -2.32
C ASN A 85 -8.01 -13.16 -2.86
N GLY A 86 -8.90 -12.60 -2.02
CA GLY A 86 -10.29 -12.32 -2.37
C GLY A 86 -10.48 -10.97 -3.05
N SER A 87 -11.73 -10.54 -3.19
CA SER A 87 -12.07 -9.22 -3.74
C SER A 87 -11.61 -8.08 -2.83
N ASP A 88 -11.29 -6.94 -3.43
CA ASP A 88 -11.04 -5.64 -2.76
C ASP A 88 -12.29 -5.03 -2.08
N ALA A 89 -13.41 -5.74 -2.11
CA ALA A 89 -14.67 -5.34 -1.51
C ALA A 89 -14.90 -6.09 -0.19
N ASN A 90 -15.38 -5.34 0.79
CA ASN A 90 -15.75 -5.81 2.12
C ASN A 90 -17.12 -5.23 2.54
N GLY A 91 -18.01 -5.10 1.57
CA GLY A 91 -19.28 -4.42 1.69
C GLY A 91 -20.09 -4.48 0.40
N GLY A 92 -21.27 -3.86 0.41
CA GLY A 92 -22.19 -3.89 -0.72
C GLY A 92 -22.92 -2.57 -0.91
N PHE A 93 -23.55 -2.42 -2.08
CA PHE A 93 -24.45 -1.32 -2.37
C PHE A 93 -25.89 -1.71 -2.00
N ASP A 94 -26.63 -0.79 -1.39
CA ASP A 94 -28.04 -0.98 -1.01
C ASP A 94 -29.04 -0.77 -2.18
N GLY A 95 -28.54 -0.45 -3.38
CA GLY A 95 -29.38 -0.15 -4.54
C GLY A 95 -28.57 0.08 -5.82
N ALA A 96 -29.19 0.72 -6.81
CA ALA A 96 -28.58 1.04 -8.10
C ALA A 96 -27.97 2.45 -8.14
N SER A 97 -26.94 2.61 -8.97
CA SER A 97 -26.33 3.92 -9.27
C SER A 97 -27.37 4.89 -9.87
N PRO A 98 -27.33 6.21 -9.57
CA PRO A 98 -26.31 6.91 -8.79
C PRO A 98 -26.63 7.11 -7.30
N THR A 99 -27.78 6.60 -6.83
CA THR A 99 -28.26 6.84 -5.45
C THR A 99 -27.89 5.75 -4.46
N SER A 100 -27.13 4.74 -4.90
CA SER A 100 -26.67 3.63 -4.07
C SER A 100 -25.64 4.08 -3.03
N THR A 101 -25.77 3.59 -1.81
CA THR A 101 -24.81 3.80 -0.72
C THR A 101 -23.96 2.55 -0.53
N TYR A 102 -22.63 2.70 -0.54
CA TYR A 102 -21.74 1.61 -0.15
C TYR A 102 -21.75 1.46 1.36
N THR A 103 -22.10 0.28 1.86
CA THR A 103 -22.07 -0.05 3.28
C THR A 103 -21.03 -1.15 3.51
N PRO A 104 -19.93 -0.86 4.24
CA PRO A 104 -18.99 -1.87 4.67
C PRO A 104 -19.64 -2.87 5.64
N THR A 105 -19.23 -4.13 5.55
CA THR A 105 -19.68 -5.22 6.41
C THR A 105 -18.56 -5.75 7.32
N GLY A 106 -17.37 -5.14 7.30
CA GLY A 106 -16.23 -5.53 8.14
C GLY A 106 -14.98 -4.67 7.95
N THR A 107 -13.84 -5.19 8.41
CA THR A 107 -12.49 -4.57 8.28
C THR A 107 -12.08 -4.41 6.83
N SER A 108 -11.30 -3.36 6.51
CA SER A 108 -10.81 -3.08 5.15
C SER A 108 -10.09 -4.29 4.56
N VAL A 109 -10.30 -4.50 3.25
CA VAL A 109 -9.64 -5.56 2.50
C VAL A 109 -8.99 -4.96 1.27
N ILE A 110 -7.77 -5.40 0.98
CA ILE A 110 -7.13 -5.20 -0.31
C ILE A 110 -6.68 -6.57 -0.83
N SER A 111 -6.91 -6.83 -2.11
CA SER A 111 -6.41 -8.03 -2.77
C SER A 111 -4.91 -7.89 -3.00
N ALA A 112 -4.19 -9.00 -2.87
CA ALA A 112 -2.77 -9.05 -3.20
C ALA A 112 -2.55 -8.63 -4.66
N THR A 113 -3.46 -8.98 -5.57
CA THR A 113 -3.41 -8.57 -6.99
C THR A 113 -3.44 -7.05 -7.14
N THR A 114 -4.37 -6.37 -6.48
CA THR A 114 -4.49 -4.91 -6.52
C THR A 114 -3.26 -4.25 -5.92
N LEU A 115 -2.76 -4.74 -4.77
CA LEU A 115 -1.54 -4.22 -4.17
C LEU A 115 -0.31 -4.38 -5.09
N GLN A 116 -0.15 -5.55 -5.72
CA GLN A 116 0.93 -5.81 -6.68
C GLN A 116 0.82 -4.89 -7.91
N ALA A 117 -0.39 -4.62 -8.39
CA ALA A 117 -0.62 -3.68 -9.49
C ALA A 117 -0.22 -2.24 -9.11
N GLN A 118 -0.50 -1.79 -7.87
CA GLN A 118 -0.04 -0.48 -7.40
C GLN A 118 1.48 -0.42 -7.28
N LEU A 119 2.12 -1.47 -6.75
CA LEU A 119 3.58 -1.54 -6.64
C LEU A 119 4.28 -1.46 -8.01
N ALA A 120 3.61 -1.81 -9.10
CA ALA A 120 4.16 -1.62 -10.45
C ALA A 120 4.28 -0.13 -10.86
N THR A 121 3.57 0.78 -10.20
CA THR A 121 3.42 2.19 -10.63
C THR A 121 3.64 3.23 -9.52
N ALA A 122 3.84 2.81 -8.27
CA ALA A 122 4.08 3.67 -7.13
C ALA A 122 4.84 2.94 -6.01
N ASN A 123 5.46 3.69 -5.10
CA ASN A 123 5.67 3.19 -3.74
C ASN A 123 4.31 3.11 -3.04
N VAL A 124 4.09 2.10 -2.21
CA VAL A 124 2.83 1.93 -1.49
C VAL A 124 3.08 1.91 0.00
N VAL A 125 2.41 2.81 0.70
CA VAL A 125 2.32 2.83 2.16
C VAL A 125 0.93 2.37 2.54
N VAL A 126 0.85 1.28 3.29
CA VAL A 126 -0.36 0.85 3.98
C VAL A 126 -0.17 1.21 5.45
N SER A 127 -0.88 2.23 5.88
CA SER A 127 -0.90 2.70 7.27
C SER A 127 -2.22 2.30 7.91
N THR A 128 -2.23 1.98 9.20
CA THR A 128 -3.47 1.80 9.95
C THR A 128 -3.60 2.82 11.08
N GLY A 129 -4.82 3.28 11.32
CA GLY A 129 -5.14 4.23 12.39
C GLY A 129 -5.34 3.61 13.78
N GLY A 130 -5.40 4.47 14.80
CA GLY A 130 -5.63 4.12 16.22
C GLY A 130 -7.03 4.44 16.75
N ALA A 131 -7.20 4.32 18.08
CA ALA A 131 -8.49 4.53 18.76
C ALA A 131 -9.12 5.90 18.42
N GLY A 132 -10.39 5.88 17.99
CA GLY A 132 -11.13 7.05 17.47
C GLY A 132 -11.77 6.81 16.09
N SER A 133 -11.41 5.71 15.45
CA SER A 133 -12.02 5.19 14.22
C SER A 133 -13.24 4.31 14.55
N PRO A 134 -14.32 4.31 13.75
CA PRO A 134 -15.48 3.44 13.99
C PRO A 134 -15.11 1.95 13.96
N GLY A 135 -15.43 1.18 15.01
CA GLY A 135 -15.25 -0.28 15.05
C GLY A 135 -14.57 -0.82 16.32
N THR A 136 -14.22 -2.12 16.30
CA THR A 136 -13.54 -2.83 17.40
C THR A 136 -12.13 -3.32 17.04
N ASP A 137 -11.65 -3.00 15.84
CA ASP A 137 -10.34 -3.46 15.37
C ASP A 137 -9.22 -2.81 16.18
N ALA A 138 -8.04 -3.44 16.22
CA ALA A 138 -6.90 -2.98 17.02
C ALA A 138 -5.92 -2.08 16.26
N GLY A 139 -6.17 -1.81 14.97
CA GLY A 139 -5.20 -1.12 14.12
C GLY A 139 -4.12 -2.05 13.55
N ASP A 140 -4.48 -3.31 13.27
CA ASP A 140 -3.55 -4.33 12.79
C ASP A 140 -3.49 -4.39 11.25
N ILE A 141 -2.34 -4.84 10.74
CA ILE A 141 -2.17 -5.25 9.35
C ILE A 141 -1.97 -6.77 9.29
N THR A 142 -2.82 -7.46 8.54
CA THR A 142 -2.68 -8.91 8.30
C THR A 142 -2.35 -9.19 6.83
N VAL A 143 -1.22 -9.85 6.58
CA VAL A 143 -0.84 -10.35 5.24
C VAL A 143 -1.30 -11.81 5.12
N ALA A 144 -2.52 -12.04 4.63
CA ALA A 144 -3.11 -13.37 4.49
C ALA A 144 -2.89 -14.00 3.09
N ALA A 145 -2.36 -13.24 2.15
CA ALA A 145 -2.08 -13.68 0.78
C ALA A 145 -0.66 -13.31 0.35
N PRO A 146 -0.01 -14.12 -0.52
CA PRO A 146 1.32 -13.81 -1.01
C PRO A 146 1.33 -12.52 -1.82
N VAL A 147 2.35 -11.68 -1.60
CA VAL A 147 2.56 -10.44 -2.36
C VAL A 147 3.95 -10.49 -2.97
N SER A 148 4.06 -10.37 -4.29
CA SER A 148 5.32 -10.37 -5.01
C SER A 148 5.41 -9.18 -5.97
N TRP A 149 6.52 -8.45 -5.96
CA TRP A 149 6.72 -7.33 -6.89
C TRP A 149 8.14 -7.30 -7.43
N SER A 150 8.24 -6.99 -8.73
CA SER A 150 9.50 -6.94 -9.49
C SER A 150 9.95 -5.52 -9.83
N SER A 151 9.14 -4.51 -9.53
CA SER A 151 9.47 -3.10 -9.65
C SER A 151 10.47 -2.66 -8.57
N ASN A 152 11.03 -1.47 -8.75
CA ASN A 152 11.90 -0.83 -7.75
C ASN A 152 11.10 -0.06 -6.67
N SER A 153 9.82 -0.39 -6.50
CA SER A 153 8.95 0.23 -5.51
C SER A 153 9.21 -0.32 -4.11
N VAL A 154 8.92 0.51 -3.11
CA VAL A 154 8.90 0.10 -1.70
C VAL A 154 7.47 -0.18 -1.26
N LEU A 155 7.26 -1.34 -0.64
CA LEU A 155 6.06 -1.63 0.15
C LEU A 155 6.36 -1.28 1.62
N THR A 156 5.56 -0.39 2.19
CA THR A 156 5.66 -0.01 3.60
C THR A 156 4.37 -0.40 4.31
N LEU A 157 4.46 -1.28 5.30
CA LEU A 157 3.36 -1.63 6.19
C LEU A 157 3.60 -0.96 7.55
N GLN A 158 2.72 -0.04 7.92
CA GLN A 158 2.79 0.73 9.17
C GLN A 158 1.54 0.46 9.99
N ALA A 159 1.61 -0.54 10.86
CA ALA A 159 0.48 -0.87 11.72
C ALA A 159 0.48 0.02 12.96
N TYR A 160 -0.67 0.59 13.30
CA TYR A 160 -0.88 1.21 14.62
C TYR A 160 -0.49 0.25 15.75
N HIS A 161 -0.86 -1.02 15.62
CA HIS A 161 -0.56 -2.06 16.61
C HIS A 161 0.36 -3.15 16.04
N SER A 162 -0.18 -4.24 15.48
CA SER A 162 0.59 -5.43 15.06
C SER A 162 0.62 -5.64 13.54
N ILE A 163 1.68 -6.31 13.08
CA ILE A 163 1.77 -6.84 11.72
C ILE A 163 1.84 -8.37 11.82
N ALA A 164 0.86 -9.06 11.23
CA ALA A 164 0.84 -10.52 11.11
C ALA A 164 1.09 -10.94 9.66
N VAL A 165 2.26 -11.52 9.41
CA VAL A 165 2.63 -12.04 8.09
C VAL A 165 2.31 -13.53 8.01
N ASN A 166 1.14 -13.85 7.45
CA ASN A 166 0.64 -15.23 7.32
C ASN A 166 0.90 -15.84 5.93
N ALA A 167 1.42 -15.05 4.99
CA ALA A 167 1.78 -15.45 3.65
C ALA A 167 3.04 -14.73 3.16
N ASN A 168 3.70 -15.29 2.15
CA ASN A 168 5.01 -14.82 1.71
C ASN A 168 4.97 -13.40 1.12
N LEU A 169 5.89 -12.56 1.57
CA LEU A 169 6.26 -11.30 0.93
C LEU A 169 7.51 -11.55 0.09
N THR A 170 7.47 -11.25 -1.21
CA THR A 170 8.58 -11.49 -2.13
C THR A 170 9.00 -10.21 -2.83
N VAL A 171 10.19 -9.72 -2.49
CA VAL A 171 10.85 -8.64 -3.22
C VAL A 171 11.61 -9.27 -4.38
N ALA A 172 10.97 -9.31 -5.55
CA ALA A 172 11.52 -9.89 -6.77
C ALA A 172 12.28 -8.89 -7.64
N GLY A 173 12.23 -7.59 -7.31
CA GLY A 173 12.84 -6.46 -8.03
C GLY A 173 14.00 -5.78 -7.29
N GLY A 174 14.30 -4.54 -7.63
CA GLY A 174 15.25 -3.68 -6.90
C GLY A 174 14.60 -2.83 -5.81
N GLY A 175 13.37 -3.14 -5.42
CA GLY A 175 12.56 -2.39 -4.45
C GLY A 175 12.84 -2.77 -3.00
N GLY A 176 11.98 -2.33 -2.07
CA GLY A 176 12.21 -2.53 -0.63
C GLY A 176 10.97 -2.93 0.15
N LEU A 177 11.18 -3.41 1.36
CA LEU A 177 10.13 -3.70 2.33
C LEU A 177 10.40 -2.95 3.63
N VAL A 178 9.40 -2.22 4.10
CA VAL A 178 9.40 -1.56 5.40
C VAL A 178 8.27 -2.12 6.25
N LEU A 179 8.59 -2.58 7.46
CA LEU A 179 7.62 -3.08 8.43
C LEU A 179 7.73 -2.24 9.70
N THR A 180 6.66 -1.58 10.09
CA THR A 180 6.61 -0.76 11.31
C THR A 180 5.40 -1.16 12.13
N THR A 181 5.64 -1.78 13.28
CA THR A 181 4.61 -2.00 14.31
C THR A 181 4.59 -0.82 15.27
N ASN A 182 3.52 -0.70 16.06
CA ASN A 182 3.40 0.36 17.06
C ASN A 182 3.54 1.78 16.47
N ASN A 183 3.01 2.00 15.25
CA ASN A 183 2.97 3.32 14.61
C ASN A 183 1.90 4.19 15.27
N GLY A 184 2.20 4.69 16.47
CA GLY A 184 1.26 5.44 17.31
C GLY A 184 0.56 4.59 18.39
N GLY A 185 0.59 3.26 18.28
CA GLY A 185 0.12 2.33 19.32
C GLY A 185 1.26 1.74 20.15
N THR A 186 0.94 0.73 20.98
CA THR A 186 1.90 0.04 21.85
C THR A 186 1.53 -1.42 22.04
N GLY A 187 2.52 -2.28 22.36
CA GLY A 187 2.29 -3.69 22.69
C GLY A 187 2.10 -4.61 21.47
N GLY A 188 2.12 -4.06 20.26
CA GLY A 188 1.98 -4.80 19.03
C GLY A 188 3.25 -5.56 18.65
N THR A 189 3.05 -6.63 17.88
CA THR A 189 4.10 -7.57 17.48
C THR A 189 4.23 -7.67 15.97
N LEU A 190 5.44 -7.98 15.51
CA LEU A 190 5.68 -8.43 14.15
C LEU A 190 5.81 -9.95 14.18
N THR A 191 4.91 -10.65 13.50
CA THR A 191 4.90 -12.13 13.49
C THR A 191 4.94 -12.67 12.07
N PHE A 192 5.57 -13.84 11.92
CA PHE A 192 5.52 -14.64 10.69
C PHE A 192 4.93 -16.00 11.05
N ALA A 193 3.87 -16.40 10.35
CA ALA A 193 3.31 -17.74 10.50
C ALA A 193 4.30 -18.82 10.03
N GLN A 194 4.06 -20.07 10.44
CA GLN A 194 4.89 -21.19 9.99
C GLN A 194 4.92 -21.24 8.44
N GLY A 195 6.12 -21.19 7.87
CA GLY A 195 6.33 -21.20 6.42
C GLY A 195 6.16 -19.85 5.72
N ALA A 196 5.71 -18.80 6.42
CA ALA A 196 5.68 -17.44 5.89
C ALA A 196 7.06 -16.78 6.01
N SER A 197 7.44 -15.99 5.00
CA SER A 197 8.74 -15.33 4.95
C SER A 197 8.68 -14.01 4.19
N ALA A 198 9.66 -13.13 4.47
CA ALA A 198 10.02 -12.03 3.59
C ALA A 198 11.26 -12.44 2.78
N THR A 199 11.06 -12.74 1.49
CA THR A 199 12.11 -13.23 0.60
C THR A 199 12.59 -12.11 -0.33
N PHE A 200 13.91 -11.92 -0.38
CA PHE A 200 14.59 -10.99 -1.27
C PHE A 200 15.31 -11.78 -2.36
N GLN A 201 14.67 -11.91 -3.54
CA GLN A 201 15.18 -12.76 -4.60
C GLN A 201 16.47 -12.21 -5.19
N SER A 202 17.35 -13.13 -5.63
CA SER A 202 18.58 -12.75 -6.31
C SER A 202 18.37 -12.47 -7.79
N ASN A 203 18.52 -11.21 -8.22
CA ASN A 203 18.41 -10.77 -9.61
C ASN A 203 19.56 -9.81 -10.00
N ALA A 204 19.42 -9.01 -11.08
CA ALA A 204 20.44 -8.05 -11.50
C ALA A 204 20.39 -6.69 -10.76
N ASN A 205 19.29 -6.38 -10.05
CA ASN A 205 18.99 -5.10 -9.40
C ASN A 205 19.18 -5.14 -7.86
N GLN A 206 20.05 -6.02 -7.39
CA GLN A 206 20.21 -6.43 -5.98
C GLN A 206 20.67 -5.33 -5.05
N ALA A 207 21.50 -4.43 -5.57
CA ALA A 207 22.16 -3.38 -4.79
C ALA A 207 21.16 -2.32 -4.27
N SER A 208 19.94 -2.30 -4.80
CA SER A 208 18.89 -1.35 -4.40
C SER A 208 17.86 -1.95 -3.44
N GLN A 209 17.90 -3.27 -3.19
CA GLN A 209 16.96 -3.88 -2.27
C GLN A 209 17.22 -3.47 -0.83
N SER A 210 16.15 -3.18 -0.09
CA SER A 210 16.23 -2.74 1.30
C SER A 210 15.19 -3.42 2.18
N LEU A 211 15.58 -3.65 3.45
CA LEU A 211 14.70 -4.06 4.52
C LEU A 211 14.84 -3.07 5.68
N THR A 212 13.71 -2.57 6.17
CA THR A 212 13.66 -1.79 7.41
C THR A 212 12.58 -2.34 8.31
N ILE A 213 12.89 -2.62 9.57
CA ILE A 213 11.93 -3.06 10.58
C ILE A 213 12.01 -2.11 11.76
N ASN A 214 10.88 -1.49 12.12
CA ASN A 214 10.78 -0.54 13.24
C ASN A 214 11.89 0.54 13.23
N GLY A 215 12.10 1.13 12.05
CA GLY A 215 13.14 2.15 11.82
C GLY A 215 14.57 1.63 11.76
N GLN A 216 14.82 0.35 12.06
CA GLN A 216 16.14 -0.27 11.94
C GLN A 216 16.34 -0.80 10.52
N ALA A 217 17.38 -0.29 9.84
CA ALA A 217 17.77 -0.80 8.53
C ALA A 217 18.59 -2.10 8.68
N TYR A 218 18.30 -3.09 7.83
CA TYR A 218 18.98 -4.39 7.83
C TYR A 218 19.83 -4.55 6.56
N THR A 219 21.01 -5.13 6.74
CA THR A 219 21.86 -5.55 5.63
C THR A 219 21.39 -6.91 5.10
N LEU A 220 21.13 -6.99 3.80
CA LEU A 220 20.79 -8.24 3.14
C LEU A 220 22.08 -9.01 2.80
N ILE A 221 22.34 -10.07 3.55
CA ILE A 221 23.46 -10.98 3.32
C ILE A 221 23.05 -12.00 2.26
N ARG A 222 23.81 -12.10 1.16
CA ARG A 222 23.46 -12.96 0.02
C ARG A 222 24.51 -14.01 -0.28
N SER A 223 25.70 -13.82 0.27
CA SER A 223 26.81 -14.74 0.16
C SER A 223 27.63 -14.75 1.46
N MET A 224 28.46 -15.78 1.62
CA MET A 224 29.43 -15.86 2.73
C MET A 224 30.46 -14.72 2.69
N ALA A 225 30.62 -14.02 1.56
CA ALA A 225 31.53 -12.89 1.44
C ALA A 225 30.93 -11.58 2.00
N ASP A 226 29.63 -11.54 2.30
CA ASP A 226 28.95 -10.37 2.87
C ASP A 226 28.97 -10.36 4.43
N LEU A 227 29.64 -11.36 5.04
CA LEU A 227 29.77 -11.57 6.50
C LEU A 227 31.13 -11.13 7.04
#